data_AF-A0A497SZA3-F1
#
_entry.id   AF-A0A497SZA3-F1
#
_cell.length_a   1.000
_cell.length_b   1.000
_cell.length_c   1.000
_cell.angle_alpha   90.00
_cell.angle_beta   90.00
_cell.angle_gamma   90.00
#
_symmetry.space_group_name_H-M   'P 1'
#
loop_
_entity.id
_entity.type
_entity.pdbx_description
1 polymer ?
#
loop_
_entity_poly.entity_id
_entity_poly.type
_entity_poly.pdbx_seq_one_letter_code
_entity_poly.pdbx_strand_id
1 'polypeptide(L)'
;MRRWFSFKKGQFFIISTILIVAALISIEGYFSGYTEIDPLSTVDVSDQYIFWNVDDQLRETVSNYNCPELTTIAKEYEYFVESELKRGGYDLNIHFTRICPKPTEGYILLITDRTFLNKSFSYS
;
A
#
# COMPACT_ATOMS: atom_id res chain seq x y z
N MET A 1 -22.25 -23.00 -60.30
CA MET A 1 -21.09 -22.22 -59.83
C MET A 1 -21.59 -21.03 -59.01
N ARG A 2 -21.45 -21.06 -57.68
CA ARG A 2 -21.72 -19.90 -56.81
C ARG A 2 -20.70 -19.89 -55.69
N ARG A 3 -19.79 -18.91 -55.69
CA ARG A 3 -19.08 -18.39 -54.52
C ARG A 3 -18.25 -17.20 -54.97
N TRP A 4 -18.78 -15.99 -54.82
CA TRP A 4 -17.97 -14.78 -54.98
C TRP A 4 -18.62 -13.55 -54.32
N PHE A 5 -18.91 -13.61 -53.02
CA PHE A 5 -19.22 -12.40 -52.23
C PHE A 5 -18.98 -12.68 -50.73
N SER A 6 -17.72 -12.72 -50.29
CA SER A 6 -17.43 -12.70 -48.83
C SER A 6 -16.01 -12.22 -48.47
N PHE A 7 -15.40 -11.33 -49.25
CA PHE A 7 -14.04 -10.83 -48.96
C PHE A 7 -13.99 -9.45 -48.29
N LYS A 8 -15.08 -8.66 -48.32
CA LYS A 8 -15.03 -7.27 -47.81
C LYS A 8 -15.19 -7.12 -46.29
N LYS A 9 -15.81 -8.08 -45.58
CA LYS A 9 -16.09 -7.93 -44.13
C LYS A 9 -14.88 -8.19 -43.23
N GLY A 10 -14.01 -9.13 -43.60
CA GLY A 10 -12.82 -9.47 -42.81
C GLY A 10 -11.75 -8.38 -42.83
N GLN A 11 -11.63 -7.63 -43.95
CA GLN A 11 -10.65 -6.57 -44.10
C GLN A 11 -10.92 -5.37 -43.16
N PHE A 12 -12.19 -5.02 -42.95
CA PHE A 12 -12.55 -3.95 -42.00
C PHE A 12 -12.20 -4.31 -40.55
N PHE A 13 -12.35 -5.57 -40.17
CA PHE A 13 -12.02 -6.03 -38.81
C PHE A 13 -10.50 -5.97 -38.52
N ILE A 14 -9.69 -6.33 -39.50
CA ILE A 14 -8.22 -6.27 -39.37
C ILE A 14 -7.77 -4.81 -39.25
N ILE A 15 -8.31 -3.92 -40.09
CA ILE A 15 -7.97 -2.48 -40.06
C ILE A 15 -8.38 -1.83 -38.73
N SER A 16 -9.58 -2.14 -38.20
CA SER A 16 -10.01 -1.59 -36.92
C SER A 16 -9.14 -2.06 -35.76
N THR A 17 -8.71 -3.33 -35.78
CA THR A 17 -7.86 -3.90 -34.73
C THR A 17 -6.49 -3.22 -34.68
N ILE A 18 -5.87 -3.00 -35.84
CA ILE A 18 -4.56 -2.32 -35.94
C ILE A 18 -4.66 -0.88 -35.40
N LEU A 19 -5.73 -0.16 -35.71
CA LEU A 19 -5.96 1.19 -35.20
C LEU A 19 -6.11 1.23 -33.68
N ILE A 20 -6.84 0.27 -33.10
CA ILE A 20 -7.02 0.19 -31.64
C ILE A 20 -5.68 -0.11 -30.94
N VAL A 21 -4.91 -1.06 -31.45
CA VAL A 21 -3.58 -1.40 -30.88
C VAL A 21 -2.63 -0.21 -30.97
N ALA A 22 -2.61 0.51 -32.09
CA ALA A 22 -1.79 1.71 -32.24
C ALA A 22 -2.19 2.83 -31.26
N ALA A 23 -3.50 3.00 -31.01
CA ALA A 23 -3.98 3.94 -30.02
C ALA A 23 -3.55 3.56 -28.59
N LEU A 24 -3.62 2.27 -28.23
CA LEU A 24 -3.17 1.78 -26.92
C LEU A 24 -1.67 1.98 -26.71
N ILE A 25 -0.83 1.67 -27.69
CA ILE A 25 0.63 1.89 -27.62
C ILE A 25 0.95 3.38 -27.49
N SER A 26 0.20 4.25 -28.18
CA SER A 26 0.39 5.70 -28.10
C SER A 26 0.00 6.24 -26.72
N ILE A 27 -1.05 5.68 -26.12
CA ILE A 27 -1.49 6.00 -24.76
C ILE A 27 -0.44 5.54 -23.73
N GLU A 28 0.09 4.31 -23.88
CA GLU A 28 1.19 3.82 -23.03
C GLU A 28 2.44 4.69 -23.13
N GLY A 29 2.82 5.12 -24.34
CA GLY A 29 3.94 6.04 -24.55
C GLY A 29 3.70 7.44 -23.97
N TYR A 30 2.45 7.90 -23.92
CA TYR A 30 2.10 9.18 -23.30
C TYR A 30 2.11 9.10 -21.77
N PHE A 31 1.70 7.97 -21.19
CA PHE A 31 1.72 7.75 -19.75
C PHE A 31 3.12 7.37 -19.22
N SER A 32 3.98 6.74 -20.02
CA SER A 32 5.34 6.38 -19.60
C SER A 32 6.22 7.60 -19.31
N GLY A 33 5.95 8.75 -19.96
CA GLY A 33 6.63 10.01 -19.69
C GLY A 33 6.24 10.69 -18.36
N TYR A 34 5.13 10.29 -17.74
CA TYR A 34 4.73 10.76 -16.40
C TYR A 34 5.30 9.89 -15.27
N THR A 35 6.02 8.83 -15.60
CA THR A 35 6.59 7.88 -14.62
C THR A 35 8.09 7.99 -14.42
N GLU A 36 8.73 9.08 -14.86
CA GLU A 36 10.01 9.50 -14.24
C GLU A 36 9.71 10.11 -12.87
N ILE A 37 9.26 9.23 -11.97
CA ILE A 37 9.12 9.49 -10.56
C ILE A 37 10.54 9.57 -10.03
N ASP A 38 10.97 10.76 -9.63
CA ASP A 38 12.24 11.00 -8.97
C ASP A 38 12.28 10.17 -7.66
N PRO A 39 13.01 9.04 -7.62
CA PRO A 39 12.86 8.00 -6.59
C PRO A 39 13.41 8.42 -5.22
N LEU A 40 13.99 9.62 -5.10
CA LEU A 40 14.33 10.21 -3.80
C LEU A 40 13.14 10.94 -3.16
N SER A 41 12.23 11.52 -3.95
CA SER A 41 11.14 12.37 -3.44
C SER A 41 9.87 11.59 -3.08
N THR A 42 9.61 10.47 -3.78
CA THR A 42 8.46 9.58 -3.49
C THR A 42 8.71 8.60 -2.35
N VAL A 43 9.97 8.39 -1.97
CA VAL A 43 10.32 7.43 -0.92
C VAL A 43 10.07 7.99 0.48
N ASP A 44 10.25 9.30 0.67
CA ASP A 44 9.93 9.96 1.95
C ASP A 44 8.41 9.92 2.24
N VAL A 45 7.58 9.97 1.19
CA VAL A 45 6.11 9.89 1.30
C VAL A 45 5.64 8.47 1.62
N SER A 46 6.30 7.44 1.08
CA SER A 46 5.97 6.03 1.30
C SER A 46 6.20 5.61 2.76
N ASP A 47 7.39 5.88 3.29
CA ASP A 47 7.79 5.48 4.65
C ASP A 47 6.92 6.19 5.70
N GLN A 48 6.71 7.49 5.51
CA GLN A 48 5.83 8.28 6.37
C GLN A 48 4.38 7.81 6.28
N TYR A 49 3.88 7.50 5.08
CA TYR A 49 2.52 6.98 4.91
C TYR A 49 2.31 5.65 5.63
N ILE A 50 3.26 4.71 5.52
CA ILE A 50 3.23 3.44 6.24
C ILE A 50 3.19 3.70 7.74
N PHE A 51 4.08 4.55 8.25
CA PHE A 51 4.18 4.87 9.67
C PHE A 51 2.87 5.46 10.23
N TRP A 52 2.31 6.45 9.54
CA TRP A 52 1.05 7.09 9.98
C TRP A 52 -0.16 6.16 9.84
N ASN A 53 -0.19 5.30 8.82
CA ASN A 53 -1.26 4.32 8.66
C ASN A 53 -1.26 3.28 9.79
N VAL A 54 -0.08 2.83 10.22
CA VAL A 54 0.05 1.93 11.38
C VAL A 54 -0.42 2.60 12.67
N ASP A 55 -0.02 3.86 12.90
CA ASP A 55 -0.48 4.64 14.05
C ASP A 55 -2.01 4.85 14.06
N ASP A 56 -2.61 5.11 12.90
CA ASP A 56 -4.06 5.31 12.78
C ASP A 56 -4.84 4.03 13.07
N GLN A 57 -4.42 2.90 12.48
CA GLN A 57 -5.04 1.59 12.72
C GLN A 57 -4.86 1.12 14.16
N LEU A 58 -3.71 1.43 14.79
CA LEU A 58 -3.48 1.10 16.18
C LEU A 58 -4.45 1.88 17.09
N ARG A 59 -4.65 3.17 16.82
CA ARG A 59 -5.61 4.01 17.52
C ARG A 59 -7.04 3.49 17.39
N GLU A 60 -7.44 3.08 16.18
CA GLU A 60 -8.75 2.49 15.93
C GLU A 60 -8.93 1.18 16.71
N THR A 61 -7.90 0.33 16.72
CA THR A 61 -7.90 -0.94 17.49
C THR A 61 -8.08 -0.67 18.98
N VAL A 62 -7.36 0.30 19.56
CA VAL A 62 -7.51 0.64 20.99
C VAL A 62 -8.89 1.25 21.31
N SER A 63 -9.50 1.95 20.34
CA SER A 63 -10.86 2.50 20.50
C SER A 63 -11.93 1.41 20.47
N ASN A 64 -11.76 0.35 19.67
CA ASN A 64 -12.80 -0.62 19.38
C ASN A 64 -12.89 -1.80 20.36
N TYR A 65 -11.83 -2.10 21.12
CA TYR A 65 -11.76 -3.30 21.96
C TYR A 65 -11.69 -3.00 23.47
N ASN A 66 -12.27 -3.93 24.25
CA ASN A 66 -12.22 -3.92 25.71
C ASN A 66 -10.93 -4.57 26.23
N CYS A 67 -10.50 -4.17 27.43
CA CYS A 67 -9.20 -4.56 27.99
C CYS A 67 -8.78 -6.05 27.94
N PRO A 68 -9.63 -7.03 28.27
CA PRO A 68 -9.23 -8.44 28.18
C PRO A 68 -8.99 -8.90 26.73
N GLU A 69 -9.69 -8.32 25.76
CA GLU A 69 -9.55 -8.65 24.33
C GLU A 69 -8.44 -7.83 23.67
N LEU A 70 -8.29 -6.57 24.08
CA LEU A 70 -7.31 -5.63 23.56
C LEU A 70 -5.87 -6.12 23.74
N THR A 71 -5.58 -6.83 24.83
CA THR A 71 -4.23 -7.37 25.08
C THR A 71 -3.83 -8.42 24.05
N THR A 72 -4.76 -9.29 23.66
CA THR A 72 -4.51 -10.33 22.65
C THR A 72 -4.43 -9.70 21.27
N ILE A 73 -5.38 -8.82 20.94
CA ILE A 73 -5.47 -8.18 19.63
C ILE A 73 -4.30 -7.24 19.37
N ALA A 74 -3.85 -6.47 20.37
CA ALA A 74 -2.69 -5.58 20.23
C ALA A 74 -1.40 -6.36 19.93
N LYS A 75 -1.22 -7.53 20.55
CA LYS A 75 -0.08 -8.41 20.29
C LYS A 75 -0.14 -9.09 18.93
N GLU A 76 -1.34 -9.53 18.52
CA GLU A 76 -1.54 -10.08 17.18
C GLU A 76 -1.30 -9.02 16.10
N TYR A 77 -1.76 -7.79 16.34
CA TYR A 77 -1.52 -6.65 15.46
C TYR A 77 -0.03 -6.31 15.35
N GLU A 78 0.68 -6.20 16.49
CA GLU A 78 2.14 -6.02 16.53
C GLU A 78 2.83 -7.08 15.68
N TYR A 79 2.59 -8.36 15.96
CA TYR A 79 3.21 -9.45 15.22
C TYR A 79 2.89 -9.41 13.72
N PHE A 80 1.63 -9.17 13.35
CA PHE A 80 1.21 -9.09 11.96
C PHE A 80 1.94 -7.96 11.22
N VAL A 81 1.89 -6.74 11.76
CA VAL A 81 2.48 -5.56 11.13
C VAL A 81 4.00 -5.69 11.02
N GLU A 82 4.67 -6.13 12.10
CA GLU A 82 6.11 -6.37 12.07
C GLU A 82 6.47 -7.42 11.01
N SER A 83 5.71 -8.52 10.91
CA SER A 83 5.99 -9.59 9.95
C SER A 83 5.78 -9.16 8.49
N GLU A 84 4.71 -8.43 8.18
CA GLU A 84 4.39 -7.99 6.83
C GLU A 84 5.34 -6.89 6.36
N LEU A 85 5.62 -5.90 7.22
CA LEU A 85 6.54 -4.81 6.89
C LEU A 85 7.98 -5.32 6.74
N LYS A 86 8.40 -6.28 7.56
CA LYS A 86 9.72 -6.91 7.43
C LYS A 86 9.88 -7.66 6.11
N ARG A 87 8.82 -8.27 5.57
CA ARG A 87 8.83 -8.86 4.21
C ARG A 87 8.99 -7.80 3.12
N GLY A 88 8.51 -6.59 3.37
CA GLY A 88 8.67 -5.42 2.52
C GLY A 88 10.03 -4.71 2.67
N GLY A 89 10.90 -5.16 3.57
CA GLY A 89 12.20 -4.53 3.84
C GLY A 89 12.16 -3.38 4.86
N TYR A 90 11.06 -3.24 5.61
CA TYR A 90 10.90 -2.24 6.66
C TYR A 90 11.10 -2.88 8.03
N ASP A 91 11.89 -2.25 8.91
CA ASP A 91 12.03 -2.67 10.30
C ASP A 91 11.15 -1.80 11.18
N LEU A 92 9.90 -2.22 11.36
CA LEU A 92 8.97 -1.59 12.28
C LEU A 92 9.01 -2.32 13.62
N ASN A 93 9.07 -1.57 14.72
CA ASN A 93 8.92 -2.08 16.07
C ASN A 93 7.80 -1.32 16.80
N ILE A 94 6.82 -2.05 17.33
CA ILE A 94 5.74 -1.48 18.14
C ILE A 94 5.90 -2.01 19.55
N HIS A 95 6.01 -1.13 20.54
CA HIS A 95 6.13 -1.54 21.93
C HIS A 95 5.02 -0.94 22.79
N PHE A 96 4.34 -1.79 23.54
CA PHE A 96 3.32 -1.38 24.51
C PHE A 96 3.89 -1.41 25.94
N THR A 97 3.95 -0.25 26.57
CA THR A 97 4.33 -0.08 27.98
C THR A 97 3.19 -0.48 28.91
N ARG A 98 1.95 -0.12 28.55
CA ARG A 98 0.75 -0.43 29.33
C ARG A 98 -0.43 -0.56 28.38
N ILE A 99 -1.17 -1.67 28.46
CA ILE A 99 -2.35 -1.93 27.61
C ILE A 99 -3.66 -1.73 28.39
N CYS A 100 -3.66 -2.04 29.70
CA CYS A 100 -4.86 -2.02 30.55
C CYS A 100 -4.56 -1.45 31.94
N PRO A 101 -5.52 -0.77 32.61
CA PRO A 101 -6.95 -0.58 32.31
C PRO A 101 -7.34 0.69 31.48
N LYS A 102 -6.50 1.08 30.50
CA LYS A 102 -6.40 2.35 29.73
C LYS A 102 -5.75 3.51 30.51
N PRO A 103 -4.85 4.32 29.90
CA PRO A 103 -4.51 4.42 28.47
C PRO A 103 -3.50 3.39 27.96
N THR A 104 -3.56 3.12 26.65
CA THR A 104 -2.59 2.29 25.93
C THR A 104 -1.38 3.15 25.59
N GLU A 105 -0.31 2.98 26.36
CA GLU A 105 0.93 3.74 26.25
C GLU A 105 2.01 2.90 25.58
N GLY A 106 2.79 3.52 24.71
CA GLY A 106 3.82 2.82 23.97
C GLY A 106 4.59 3.72 23.01
N TYR A 107 5.36 3.08 22.14
CA TYR A 107 6.02 3.76 21.02
C TYR A 107 5.98 2.91 19.76
N ILE A 108 5.95 3.59 18.62
CA ILE A 108 6.14 3.02 17.28
C ILE A 108 7.47 3.55 16.77
N LEU A 109 8.27 2.65 16.22
CA LEU A 109 9.57 2.95 15.67
C LEU A 109 9.67 2.31 14.28
N LEU A 110 9.93 3.11 13.26
CA LEU A 110 10.22 2.63 11.90
C LEU A 110 11.68 2.94 11.60
N ILE A 111 12.45 1.90 11.32
CA ILE A 111 13.81 1.98 10.81
C ILE A 111 13.79 1.44 9.38
N THR A 112 14.28 2.27 8.46
CA THR A 112 14.65 1.85 7.11
C THR A 112 16.08 2.29 6.84
N ASP A 113 16.67 1.84 5.74
CA ASP A 113 18.00 2.30 5.31
C ASP A 113 18.03 3.83 5.02
N ARG A 114 16.86 4.46 4.91
CA ARG A 114 16.69 5.84 4.46
C ARG A 114 16.06 6.75 5.51
N THR A 115 15.22 6.20 6.39
CA THR A 115 14.35 6.97 7.28
C THR A 115 14.33 6.36 8.67
N PHE A 116 14.29 7.24 9.67
CA PHE A 116 14.04 6.87 11.06
C PHE A 116 12.85 7.68 11.57
N LEU A 117 11.73 7.01 11.85
CA LEU A 117 10.54 7.63 12.42
C LEU A 117 10.27 7.04 13.79
N ASN A 118 10.02 7.90 14.77
CA ASN A 118 9.61 7.50 16.09
C ASN A 118 8.39 8.30 16.55
N LYS A 119 7.52 7.64 17.31
CA LYS A 119 6.37 8.30 17.93
C LYS A 119 5.99 7.54 19.18
N SER A 120 6.01 8.24 20.31
CA SER A 120 5.33 7.78 21.51
C SER A 120 3.83 8.03 21.39
N PHE A 121 3.01 7.08 21.78
CA PHE A 121 1.57 7.22 21.80
C PHE A 121 1.00 6.92 23.18
N SER A 122 -0.12 7.56 23.48
CA SER A 122 -0.94 7.33 24.66
C SER A 122 -2.38 7.51 24.25
N TYR A 123 -3.11 6.41 24.06
CA TYR A 123 -4.51 6.45 23.69
C TYR A 123 -5.37 6.26 24.93
N SER A 124 -6.14 7.29 25.27
CA SER A 124 -7.11 7.33 26.37
C SER A 124 -8.47 6.79 25.95
#